data_AF-A2BPR4-F1
#
_entry.id   AF-A2BPR4-F1
#
_cell.length_a   1.000
_cell.length_b   1.000
_cell.length_c   1.000
_cell.angle_alpha   90.00
_cell.angle_beta   90.00
_cell.angle_gamma   90.00
#
_symmetry.space_group_name_H-M   'P 1'
#
loop_
_entity.id
_entity.type
_entity.pdbx_description
1 polymer ?
#
loop_
_entity_poly.entity_id
_entity_poly.type
_entity_poly.pdbx_seq_one_letter_code
_entity_poly.pdbx_strand_id
1 'polypeptide(L)'
;MDKKYLPIVNRRNPHPLKNCLDNFKKSCGDLDQLTKINKNWKNLIGLELFQECKPLNIEKKILTIAVNHPQWRQALIYYKHKLKERIEKIGITLNEIKIIQNYEIKNKNIKATNAKIVWAKHPSRINQNNMCICPLCNSPTPDGEIKRWGKCSFCWRKIKN
;
A
#
# COMPACT_ATOMS: atom_id res chain seq x y z
N MET A 1 6.50 31.81 59.55
CA MET A 1 6.09 30.39 59.42
C MET A 1 6.22 30.03 57.96
N ASP A 2 7.44 29.70 57.57
CA ASP A 2 7.88 29.70 56.18
C ASP A 2 7.80 28.29 55.63
N LYS A 3 6.68 27.97 54.99
CA LYS A 3 6.52 26.71 54.25
C LYS A 3 7.36 26.78 52.97
N LYS A 4 8.61 26.34 53.07
CA LYS A 4 9.48 26.09 51.91
C LYS A 4 8.87 24.97 51.08
N TYR A 5 8.32 25.31 49.91
CA TYR A 5 7.96 24.32 48.90
C TYR A 5 9.25 23.77 48.27
N LEU A 6 9.54 22.49 48.51
CA LEU A 6 10.58 21.76 47.81
C LEU A 6 10.05 21.30 46.44
N PRO A 7 10.77 21.53 45.33
CA PRO A 7 10.35 21.06 44.02
C PRO A 7 10.42 19.53 43.96
N ILE A 8 9.30 18.92 43.57
CA ILE A 8 9.19 17.48 43.31
C ILE A 8 10.04 17.16 42.08
N VAL A 9 11.26 16.70 42.31
CA VAL A 9 12.15 16.25 41.24
C VAL A 9 11.62 14.92 40.72
N ASN A 10 10.79 14.98 39.67
CA ASN A 10 10.31 13.80 38.97
C ASN A 10 11.47 13.18 38.19
N ARG A 11 12.34 12.44 38.90
CA ARG A 11 13.43 11.65 38.32
C ARG A 11 12.78 10.54 37.50
N ARG A 12 12.56 10.79 36.21
CA ARG A 12 12.17 9.76 35.24
C ARG A 12 13.25 8.69 35.26
N ASN A 13 12.95 7.56 35.90
CA ASN A 13 13.84 6.41 35.97
C ASN A 13 14.09 5.92 34.53
N PRO A 14 15.34 5.89 34.01
CA PRO A 14 15.65 5.56 32.61
C PRO A 14 15.43 4.08 32.24
N HIS A 15 14.80 3.30 33.12
CA HIS A 15 14.43 1.91 32.89
C HIS A 15 13.58 1.62 31.62
N PRO A 16 12.69 2.50 31.12
CA PRO A 16 11.95 2.19 29.89
C PRO A 16 12.84 2.29 28.64
N LEU A 17 13.86 3.17 28.62
CA LEU A 17 14.69 3.35 27.44
C LEU A 17 15.61 2.14 27.20
N LYS A 18 16.18 1.57 28.27
CA LYS A 18 17.03 0.38 28.19
C LYS A 18 16.25 -0.84 27.70
N ASN A 19 15.01 -1.02 28.15
CA ASN A 19 14.13 -2.08 27.67
C ASN A 19 13.72 -1.86 26.20
N CYS A 20 13.47 -0.62 25.78
CA CYS A 20 13.23 -0.31 24.37
C CYS A 20 14.45 -0.61 23.49
N LEU A 21 15.66 -0.29 23.96
CA LEU A 21 16.92 -0.59 23.27
C LEU A 21 17.21 -2.09 23.22
N ASP A 22 16.92 -2.85 24.29
CA ASP A 22 17.05 -4.31 24.31
C ASP A 22 16.06 -4.98 23.34
N ASN A 23 14.81 -4.50 23.32
CA ASN A 23 13.80 -4.94 22.37
C ASN A 23 14.20 -4.62 20.92
N PHE A 24 14.76 -3.42 20.69
CA PHE A 24 15.31 -3.05 19.38
C PHE A 24 16.49 -3.95 18.99
N LYS A 25 17.41 -4.22 19.91
CA LYS A 25 18.56 -5.11 19.69
C LYS A 25 18.13 -6.55 19.38
N LYS A 26 17.04 -7.03 19.99
CA LYS A 26 16.39 -8.30 19.65
C LYS A 26 15.77 -8.25 18.23
N SER A 27 15.10 -7.17 17.85
CA SER A 27 14.64 -6.95 16.45
C SER A 27 15.79 -6.87 15.45
N CYS A 28 16.98 -6.41 15.86
CA CYS A 28 18.16 -6.40 14.99
C CYS A 28 18.68 -7.79 14.63
N GLY A 29 18.46 -8.79 15.49
CA GLY A 29 18.80 -10.19 15.17
C GLY A 29 17.99 -10.73 13.99
N ASP A 30 16.74 -10.31 13.89
CA ASP A 30 15.85 -10.64 12.77
C ASP A 30 16.28 -9.89 11.48
N LEU A 31 16.69 -8.63 11.60
CA LEU A 31 17.27 -7.85 10.49
C LEU A 31 18.55 -8.47 9.91
N ASP A 32 19.41 -9.09 10.73
CA ASP A 32 20.60 -9.83 10.25
C ASP A 32 20.20 -11.05 9.41
N GLN A 33 19.20 -11.80 9.86
CA GLN A 33 18.66 -12.95 9.13
C GLN A 33 18.04 -12.50 7.80
N LEU A 34 17.23 -11.43 7.80
CA LEU A 34 16.65 -10.86 6.60
C LEU A 34 17.73 -10.37 5.63
N THR A 35 18.80 -9.76 6.13
CA THR A 35 19.94 -9.31 5.31
C THR A 35 20.67 -10.49 4.66
N LYS A 36 20.90 -11.58 5.40
CA LYS A 36 21.48 -12.82 4.84
C LYS A 36 20.59 -13.44 3.77
N ILE A 37 19.27 -13.49 4.00
CA ILE A 37 18.31 -13.95 2.99
C ILE A 37 18.35 -13.04 1.77
N ASN A 38 18.36 -11.71 1.94
CA ASN A 38 18.34 -10.76 0.82
C ASN A 38 19.61 -10.88 -0.04
N LYS A 39 20.80 -11.02 0.58
CA LYS A 39 22.07 -11.27 -0.14
C LYS A 39 22.02 -12.56 -0.96
N ASN A 40 21.43 -13.62 -0.41
CA ASN A 40 21.36 -14.93 -1.06
C ASN A 40 20.06 -15.15 -1.87
N TRP A 41 19.14 -14.18 -1.88
CA TRP A 41 17.79 -14.32 -2.41
C TRP A 41 17.78 -14.70 -3.89
N LYS A 42 18.65 -14.05 -4.66
CA LYS A 42 18.84 -14.30 -6.09
C LYS A 42 19.21 -15.77 -6.37
N ASN A 43 20.05 -16.38 -5.54
CA ASN A 43 20.46 -17.78 -5.69
C ASN A 43 19.36 -18.75 -5.19
N LEU A 44 18.65 -18.37 -4.12
CA LEU A 44 17.60 -19.18 -3.51
C LEU A 44 16.38 -19.38 -4.42
N ILE A 45 15.92 -18.28 -5.02
CA ILE A 45 14.68 -18.19 -5.78
C ILE A 45 14.91 -18.38 -7.30
N GLY A 46 16.12 -18.09 -7.79
CA GLY A 46 16.42 -18.09 -9.22
C GLY A 46 16.04 -16.77 -9.90
N LEU A 47 16.59 -16.55 -11.10
CA LEU A 47 16.48 -15.28 -11.82
C LEU A 47 15.05 -14.90 -12.19
N GLU A 48 14.23 -15.89 -12.54
CA GLU A 48 12.87 -15.70 -13.06
C GLU A 48 11.92 -15.14 -12.00
N LEU A 49 11.98 -15.68 -10.79
CA LEU A 49 11.11 -15.30 -9.68
C LEU A 49 11.63 -14.08 -8.89
N PHE A 50 12.93 -13.76 -8.98
CA PHE A 50 13.55 -12.66 -8.23
C PHE A 50 12.97 -11.28 -8.56
N GLN A 51 12.60 -11.05 -9.82
CA GLN A 51 12.04 -9.75 -10.24
C GLN A 51 10.64 -9.51 -9.66
N GLU A 52 9.85 -10.58 -9.56
CA GLU A 52 8.43 -10.52 -9.20
C GLU A 52 8.18 -10.77 -7.70
N CYS A 53 9.19 -11.26 -6.98
CA CYS A 53 9.07 -11.71 -5.59
C CYS A 53 10.16 -11.10 -4.70
N LYS A 54 9.75 -10.39 -3.64
CA LYS A 54 10.68 -9.70 -2.72
C LYS A 54 10.44 -10.12 -1.28
N PRO A 55 11.49 -10.45 -0.52
CA PRO A 55 11.35 -10.69 0.92
C PRO A 55 11.06 -9.34 1.58
N LEU A 56 9.99 -9.28 2.37
CA LEU A 56 9.58 -8.06 3.06
C LEU A 56 10.19 -8.01 4.46
N ASN A 57 9.92 -9.03 5.26
CA ASN A 57 10.35 -9.09 6.64
C ASN A 57 10.40 -10.53 7.13
N ILE A 58 11.15 -10.77 8.19
CA ILE A 58 11.05 -11.98 9.01
C ILE A 58 10.41 -11.55 10.33
N GLU A 59 9.45 -12.30 10.83
CA GLU A 59 8.90 -12.05 12.17
C GLU A 59 8.60 -13.39 12.82
N LYS A 60 9.11 -13.62 14.03
CA LYS A 60 8.86 -14.88 14.78
C LYS A 60 9.16 -16.13 13.95
N LYS A 61 10.24 -16.11 13.16
CA LYS A 61 10.63 -17.19 12.21
C LYS A 61 9.64 -17.40 11.05
N ILE A 62 8.80 -16.42 10.74
CA ILE A 62 7.92 -16.43 9.57
C ILE A 62 8.49 -15.46 8.54
N LEU A 63 8.89 -15.97 7.38
CA LEU A 63 9.35 -15.12 6.28
C LEU A 63 8.15 -14.65 5.46
N THR A 64 7.95 -13.35 5.38
CA THR A 64 6.90 -12.75 4.54
C THR A 64 7.48 -12.36 3.18
N ILE A 65 6.93 -12.93 2.11
CA ILE A 65 7.33 -12.65 0.72
C ILE A 65 6.20 -11.89 0.03
N ALA A 66 6.53 -10.72 -0.53
CA ALA A 66 5.66 -9.97 -1.43
C ALA A 66 5.76 -10.52 -2.85
N VAL A 67 4.61 -10.77 -3.48
CA VAL A 67 4.52 -11.17 -4.88
C VAL A 67 3.67 -10.18 -5.68
N ASN A 68 4.19 -9.80 -6.85
CA ASN A 68 3.56 -8.82 -7.75
C ASN A 68 2.51 -9.44 -8.69
N HIS A 69 2.60 -10.75 -8.99
CA HIS A 69 1.70 -11.45 -9.91
C HIS A 69 0.99 -12.67 -9.29
N PRO A 70 -0.31 -12.91 -9.58
CA PRO A 70 -1.04 -14.06 -9.03
C PRO A 70 -0.50 -15.42 -9.49
N GLN A 71 -0.03 -15.54 -10.74
CA GLN A 71 0.57 -16.80 -11.24
C GLN A 71 1.87 -17.13 -10.48
N TRP A 72 2.70 -16.11 -10.20
CA TRP A 72 3.94 -16.30 -9.44
C TRP A 72 3.68 -16.63 -7.98
N ARG A 73 2.56 -16.17 -7.40
CA ARG A 73 2.13 -16.62 -6.08
C ARG A 73 1.87 -18.12 -6.09
N GLN A 74 1.13 -18.63 -7.07
CA GLN A 74 0.84 -20.06 -7.14
C GLN A 74 2.13 -20.87 -7.27
N ALA A 75 3.04 -20.46 -8.15
CA ALA A 75 4.36 -21.08 -8.28
C ALA A 75 5.15 -21.05 -6.96
N LEU A 76 5.12 -19.94 -6.21
CA LEU A 76 5.77 -19.81 -4.91
C LEU A 76 5.13 -20.67 -3.82
N ILE A 77 3.81 -20.87 -3.85
CA ILE A 77 3.13 -21.77 -2.92
C ILE A 77 3.64 -23.19 -3.12
N TYR A 78 3.75 -23.67 -4.37
CA TYR A 78 4.33 -24.98 -4.66
C TYR A 78 5.83 -25.03 -4.31
N TYR A 79 6.56 -23.94 -4.59
CA TYR A 79 7.99 -23.83 -4.32
C TYR A 79 8.33 -23.62 -2.83
N LYS A 80 7.33 -23.35 -1.98
CA LYS A 80 7.48 -23.03 -0.55
C LYS A 80 8.34 -24.05 0.20
N HIS A 81 8.11 -25.34 -0.04
CA HIS A 81 8.83 -26.42 0.65
C HIS A 81 10.32 -26.43 0.27
N LYS A 82 10.62 -26.37 -1.03
CA LYS A 82 11.99 -26.33 -1.55
C LYS A 82 12.73 -25.06 -1.13
N LEU A 83 12.02 -23.93 -1.06
CA LEU A 83 12.57 -22.67 -0.57
C LEU A 83 12.92 -22.76 0.91
N LYS A 84 12.07 -23.39 1.73
CA LYS A 84 12.33 -23.62 3.16
C LYS A 84 13.62 -24.43 3.35
N GLU A 85 13.77 -25.57 2.68
CA GLU A 85 14.98 -26.39 2.77
C GLU A 85 16.25 -25.62 2.36
N ARG A 86 16.18 -24.81 1.30
CA ARG A 86 17.32 -23.99 0.87
C ARG A 86 17.69 -22.91 1.88
N ILE A 87 16.71 -22.32 2.56
CA ILE A 87 16.94 -21.32 3.61
C ILE A 87 17.50 -21.97 4.87
N GLU A 88 17.04 -23.18 5.22
CA GLU A 88 17.59 -23.96 6.34
C GLU A 88 19.08 -24.27 6.13
N LYS A 89 19.50 -24.57 4.89
CA LYS A 89 20.93 -24.75 4.54
C LYS A 89 21.80 -23.51 4.74
N ILE A 90 21.20 -22.32 4.79
CA ILE A 90 21.90 -21.04 5.09
C ILE A 90 22.04 -20.84 6.61
N GLY A 91 21.48 -21.73 7.43
CA GLY A 91 21.53 -21.68 8.90
C GLY A 91 20.42 -20.83 9.52
N ILE A 92 19.31 -20.61 8.79
CA ILE A 92 18.16 -19.84 9.27
C ILE A 92 16.98 -20.78 9.44
N THR A 93 16.47 -20.91 10.67
CA THR A 93 15.30 -21.75 10.96
C THR A 93 14.02 -20.94 10.78
N LEU A 94 13.26 -21.25 9.74
CA LEU A 94 11.94 -20.65 9.48
C LEU A 94 10.84 -21.67 9.81
N ASN A 95 9.86 -21.26 10.60
CA ASN A 95 8.69 -22.09 10.87
C ASN A 95 7.76 -22.09 9.65
N GLU A 96 7.53 -20.90 9.08
CA GLU A 96 6.58 -20.72 8.00
C GLU A 96 7.06 -19.67 6.98
N ILE A 97 6.58 -19.79 5.75
CA ILE A 97 6.69 -18.77 4.71
C ILE A 97 5.29 -18.29 4.39
N LYS A 98 5.05 -16.99 4.59
CA LYS A 98 3.80 -16.31 4.28
C LYS A 98 3.96 -15.54 2.98
N ILE A 99 3.05 -15.77 2.04
CA ILE A 99 3.11 -15.14 0.72
C ILE A 99 1.96 -14.16 0.64
N ILE A 100 2.25 -12.87 0.49
CA ILE A 100 1.25 -11.82 0.38
C ILE A 100 1.21 -11.26 -1.04
N GLN A 101 0.02 -10.85 -1.53
CA GLN A 101 0.01 -9.98 -2.70
C GLN A 101 0.56 -8.63 -2.27
N ASN A 102 1.51 -8.13 -3.02
CA ASN A 102 1.89 -6.74 -2.90
C ASN A 102 1.51 -6.02 -4.19
N TYR A 103 0.29 -5.48 -4.24
CA TYR A 103 -0.17 -4.63 -5.34
C TYR A 103 0.51 -3.26 -5.33
N GLU A 104 1.10 -2.86 -4.19
CA GLU A 104 1.54 -1.48 -3.94
C GLU A 104 2.82 -1.08 -4.70
N ILE A 105 3.57 -2.05 -5.23
CA ILE A 105 4.79 -1.75 -6.01
C ILE A 105 4.46 -1.05 -7.33
N LYS A 106 3.23 -1.18 -7.86
CA LYS A 106 2.80 -0.46 -9.08
C LYS A 106 2.57 1.05 -8.87
N ASN A 107 2.46 1.53 -7.63
CA ASN A 107 2.27 2.96 -7.35
C ASN A 107 3.58 3.74 -7.10
N LYS A 108 4.75 3.17 -7.39
CA LYS A 108 6.03 3.92 -7.28
C LYS A 108 6.45 4.68 -8.54
N ASN A 109 5.63 4.68 -9.59
CA ASN A 109 5.82 5.50 -10.79
C ASN A 109 4.71 6.55 -10.99
N ILE A 110 4.15 7.12 -9.92
CA ILE A 110 3.55 8.45 -10.02
C ILE A 110 4.64 9.44 -9.61
N LYS A 111 5.64 9.58 -10.48
CA LYS A 111 6.59 10.69 -10.42
C LYS A 111 5.76 11.97 -10.44
N ALA A 112 5.84 12.76 -9.36
CA ALA A 112 5.56 14.20 -9.30
C ALA A 112 4.43 14.67 -10.25
N THR A 113 3.24 14.07 -10.18
CA THR A 113 2.10 14.67 -10.86
C THR A 113 1.66 15.81 -9.95
N ASN A 114 2.00 17.05 -10.34
CA ASN A 114 1.55 18.28 -9.67
C ASN A 114 0.14 18.06 -9.11
N ALA A 115 -0.08 18.29 -7.82
CA ALA A 115 -1.39 18.08 -7.20
C ALA A 115 -2.52 18.74 -8.01
N LYS A 116 -2.23 19.88 -8.64
CA LYS A 116 -3.11 20.56 -9.63
C LYS A 116 -3.52 19.69 -10.82
N ILE A 117 -2.61 18.92 -11.41
CA ILE A 117 -2.88 18.03 -12.55
C ILE A 117 -3.72 16.82 -12.11
N VAL A 118 -3.42 16.24 -10.95
CA VAL A 118 -4.25 15.16 -10.37
C VAL A 118 -5.66 15.68 -10.08
N TRP A 119 -5.76 16.88 -9.52
CA TRP A 119 -7.04 17.52 -9.22
C TRP A 119 -7.85 17.87 -10.47
N ALA A 120 -7.19 18.32 -11.54
CA ALA A 120 -7.83 18.61 -12.83
C ALA A 120 -8.31 17.35 -13.56
N LYS A 121 -7.66 16.20 -13.35
CA LYS A 121 -8.01 14.92 -13.98
C LYS A 121 -8.91 14.03 -13.10
N HIS A 122 -9.42 14.54 -11.98
CA HIS A 122 -10.28 13.77 -11.10
C HIS A 122 -11.58 13.35 -11.83
N PRO A 123 -12.07 12.10 -11.69
CA PRO A 123 -13.26 11.60 -12.39
C PRO A 123 -14.54 12.44 -12.20
N SER A 124 -14.65 13.15 -11.07
CA SER A 124 -15.76 14.08 -10.80
C SER A 124 -15.60 15.47 -11.46
N ARG A 125 -14.42 15.76 -12.02
CA ARG A 125 -14.03 17.06 -12.61
C ARG A 125 -13.68 16.96 -14.09
N ILE A 126 -13.51 15.75 -14.63
CA ILE A 126 -13.38 15.57 -16.07
C ILE A 126 -14.61 16.19 -16.74
N ASN A 127 -14.37 17.19 -17.59
CA ASN A 127 -15.41 18.01 -18.20
C ASN A 127 -16.11 17.26 -19.36
N GLN A 128 -16.37 15.95 -19.20
CA GLN A 128 -17.31 15.19 -20.01
C GLN A 128 -18.77 15.48 -19.61
N ASN A 129 -18.99 16.51 -18.79
CA ASN A 129 -20.30 17.10 -18.62
C ASN A 129 -20.58 17.91 -19.89
N ASN A 130 -20.92 17.22 -20.98
CA ASN A 130 -21.47 17.82 -22.21
C ASN A 130 -22.77 18.54 -21.82
N MET A 131 -22.67 19.72 -21.24
CA MET A 131 -23.79 20.52 -20.73
C MET A 131 -24.04 21.63 -21.74
N CYS A 132 -25.23 21.63 -22.32
CA CYS A 132 -25.75 22.63 -23.22
C CYS A 132 -26.84 23.46 -22.53
N ILE A 133 -27.24 24.55 -23.15
CA ILE A 133 -28.32 25.40 -22.64
C ILE A 133 -29.64 24.95 -23.30
N CYS A 134 -30.69 24.76 -22.51
CA CYS A 134 -32.02 24.44 -23.04
C CYS A 134 -32.58 25.64 -23.83
N PRO A 135 -33.11 25.45 -25.05
CA PRO A 135 -33.65 26.56 -25.87
C PRO A 135 -34.96 27.16 -25.34
N LEU A 136 -35.65 26.50 -24.41
CA LEU A 136 -36.96 26.96 -23.90
C LEU A 136 -36.87 27.67 -22.54
N CYS A 137 -35.89 27.34 -21.70
CA CYS A 137 -35.82 27.83 -20.33
C CYS A 137 -34.41 28.23 -19.89
N ASN A 138 -33.43 28.18 -20.81
CA ASN A 138 -32.02 28.48 -20.59
C ASN A 138 -31.33 27.70 -19.45
N SER A 139 -31.92 26.60 -18.98
CA SER A 139 -31.33 25.80 -17.92
C SER A 139 -30.15 24.95 -18.43
N PRO A 140 -29.10 24.75 -17.60
CA PRO A 140 -27.95 23.91 -17.95
C PRO A 140 -28.39 22.46 -18.01
N THR A 141 -28.33 21.87 -19.21
CA THR A 141 -28.95 20.61 -19.58
C THR A 141 -27.94 19.71 -20.27
N PRO A 142 -27.82 18.42 -19.92
CA PRO A 142 -26.90 17.54 -20.62
C PRO A 142 -27.28 17.40 -22.10
N ASP A 143 -26.28 17.40 -22.98
CA ASP A 143 -26.37 17.24 -24.44
C ASP A 143 -27.18 15.99 -24.83
N GLY A 144 -27.09 14.93 -24.03
CA GLY A 144 -27.90 13.73 -24.21
C GLY A 144 -29.41 13.99 -24.12
N GLU A 145 -29.86 14.88 -23.22
CA GLU A 145 -31.26 15.29 -23.13
C GLU A 145 -31.69 16.17 -24.30
N ILE A 146 -30.81 17.08 -24.75
CA ILE A 146 -31.07 17.92 -25.92
C ILE A 146 -31.17 17.06 -27.19
N LYS A 147 -30.28 16.10 -27.41
CA LYS A 147 -30.36 15.16 -28.54
C LYS A 147 -31.62 14.30 -28.50
N ARG A 148 -32.07 13.91 -27.31
CA ARG A 148 -33.21 12.99 -27.14
C ARG A 148 -34.56 13.69 -27.26
N TRP A 149 -34.70 14.91 -26.72
CA TRP A 149 -35.99 15.59 -26.61
C TRP A 149 -36.03 16.99 -27.23
N GLY A 150 -34.90 17.51 -27.71
CA GLY A 150 -34.75 18.88 -28.21
C GLY A 150 -34.79 19.96 -27.11
N LYS A 151 -34.94 19.55 -25.84
CA LYS A 151 -35.14 20.42 -24.66
C LYS A 151 -34.84 19.65 -23.38
N CYS A 152 -34.77 20.35 -22.25
CA CYS A 152 -34.55 19.72 -20.95
C CYS A 152 -35.73 18.84 -20.50
N SER A 153 -35.44 17.88 -19.62
CA SER A 153 -36.43 17.00 -18.97
C SER A 153 -37.61 17.75 -18.34
N PHE A 154 -37.39 18.92 -17.74
CA PHE A 154 -38.44 19.74 -17.13
C PHE A 154 -39.40 20.34 -18.16
N CYS A 155 -38.88 20.91 -19.25
CA CYS A 155 -39.70 21.45 -20.33
C CYS A 155 -40.46 20.34 -21.08
N TRP A 156 -39.86 19.16 -21.21
CA TRP A 156 -40.54 18.02 -21.82
C TRP A 156 -41.74 17.54 -20.97
N ARG A 157 -41.59 17.45 -19.64
CA ARG A 157 -42.69 17.05 -18.74
C ARG A 157 -43.84 18.05 -18.72
N LYS A 158 -43.56 19.36 -18.79
CA LYS A 158 -44.59 20.40 -18.82
C LYS A 158 -45.55 20.33 -20.02
N ILE A 159 -45.13 19.68 -21.11
CA ILE A 159 -45.92 19.59 -22.36
C ILE A 159 -46.77 18.31 -22.41
N LYS A 160 -46.48 17.34 -21.53
CA LYS A 160 -47.19 16.05 -21.48
C LYS A 160 -48.37 16.01 -20.49
N ASN A 161 -48.70 17.16 -19.89
CA ASN A 161 -49.94 17.37 -19.14
C ASN A 161 -50.85 18.30 -19.94
#